data_AF-A0A327KP32-F1
#
_entry.id   AF-A0A327KP32-F1
#
_cell.length_a   1.000
_cell.length_b   1.000
_cell.length_c   1.000
_cell.angle_alpha   90.00
_cell.angle_beta   90.00
_cell.angle_gamma   90.00
#
_symmetry.space_group_name_H-M   'P 1'
#
loop_
_entity.id
_entity.type
_entity.pdbx_description
1 polymer ?
#
loop_
_entity_poly.entity_id
_entity_poly.type
_entity_poly.pdbx_seq_one_letter_code
_entity_poly.pdbx_strand_id
1 'polypeptide(L)'
;MLGFDPAGGVTSLPVWGTGLVAVLAVVGAVAAWRRSGAGALVAGIAALIVAAVAAGVAVTTGMMLHERVAERRALEQRVADLAARVLVPGSPLACLDGLVATPGEAACEAALFARPETAAAAVSYVAAQVDLFIQAAPRVAGDAAAVRALLPLKRALVADRFGIVAHVLALRAGCSSDFCPPLALFEQPDRLRGHLRERPFDAILARHAAGWRAGGDAEGAPVGAHGG
;
A
#
# COMPACT_ATOMS: atom_id res chain seq x y z
N MET A 1 -3.97 30.57 18.37
CA MET A 1 -2.69 31.30 18.54
C MET A 1 -1.70 30.71 17.56
N LEU A 2 -1.30 31.50 16.56
CA LEU A 2 -0.40 31.08 15.49
C LEU A 2 1.04 31.35 15.95
N GLY A 3 1.78 30.28 16.21
CA GLY A 3 3.23 30.36 16.44
C GLY A 3 3.95 30.38 15.11
N PHE A 4 4.65 31.48 14.82
CA PHE A 4 5.65 31.55 13.76
C PHE A 4 7.00 31.11 14.34
N ASP A 5 7.62 30.10 13.75
CA ASP A 5 9.02 29.75 13.98
C ASP A 5 9.81 30.07 12.71
N PRO A 6 10.75 31.03 12.73
CA PRO A 6 11.47 31.48 11.54
C PRO A 6 12.67 30.58 11.14
N ALA A 7 12.91 29.44 11.79
CA ALA A 7 14.14 28.67 11.57
C ALA A 7 13.99 27.30 10.85
N GLY A 8 12.78 26.87 10.47
CA GLY A 8 12.56 25.57 9.84
C GLY A 8 11.64 25.66 8.63
N GLY A 9 12.19 26.10 7.49
CA GLY A 9 11.46 26.28 6.23
C GLY A 9 11.01 24.99 5.55
N VAL A 10 10.23 24.15 6.23
CA VAL A 10 9.42 23.11 5.62
C VAL A 10 8.06 23.14 6.29
N THR A 11 7.21 24.06 5.85
CA THR A 11 5.77 23.99 6.12
C THR A 11 5.24 22.78 5.37
N SER A 12 5.02 21.68 6.07
CA SER A 12 4.13 20.61 5.63
C SER A 12 2.70 21.17 5.59
N LEU A 13 2.41 21.93 4.53
CA LEU A 13 1.05 22.35 4.25
C LEU A 13 0.26 21.08 3.93
N PRO A 14 -0.81 20.79 4.68
CA PRO A 14 -1.66 19.67 4.36
C PRO A 14 -2.25 19.86 2.94
N VAL A 15 -2.53 18.76 2.24
CA VAL A 15 -2.96 18.74 0.82
C VAL A 15 -4.19 19.63 0.53
N TRP A 16 -4.99 19.97 1.53
CA TRP A 16 -6.10 20.93 1.37
C TRP A 16 -5.64 22.40 1.24
N GLY A 17 -4.43 22.74 1.69
CA GLY A 17 -3.85 24.08 1.61
C GLY A 17 -3.50 24.51 0.18
N THR A 18 -3.09 23.56 -0.68
CA THR A 18 -2.81 23.86 -2.10
C THR A 18 -4.10 24.18 -2.87
N GLY A 19 -5.20 23.51 -2.53
CA GLY A 19 -6.53 23.79 -3.08
C GLY A 19 -7.02 25.21 -2.74
N LEU A 20 -6.80 25.66 -1.50
CA LEU A 20 -7.25 26.98 -1.05
C LEU A 20 -6.54 28.13 -1.79
N VAL A 21 -5.23 27.99 -2.03
CA VAL A 21 -4.42 29.00 -2.75
C VAL A 21 -4.86 29.12 -4.21
N ALA A 22 -5.15 28.00 -4.88
CA ALA A 22 -5.64 27.99 -6.25
C ALA A 22 -7.01 28.68 -6.38
N VAL A 23 -7.93 28.41 -5.45
CA VAL A 23 -9.27 29.04 -5.43
C VAL A 23 -9.17 30.55 -5.21
N LEU A 24 -8.37 30.99 -4.25
CA LEU A 24 -8.18 32.43 -3.96
C LEU A 24 -7.57 33.19 -5.15
N ALA A 25 -6.63 32.57 -5.87
CA ALA A 25 -6.02 33.16 -7.06
C ALA A 25 -7.04 33.31 -8.21
N VAL A 26 -7.89 32.31 -8.45
CA VAL A 26 -8.95 32.37 -9.46
C VAL A 26 -10.00 33.43 -9.11
N VAL A 27 -10.41 33.50 -7.85
CA VAL A 27 -11.37 34.51 -7.37
C VAL A 27 -10.80 35.93 -7.52
N GLY A 28 -9.52 36.13 -7.21
CA GLY A 28 -8.82 37.41 -7.42
C GLY A 28 -8.75 37.81 -8.89
N ALA A 29 -8.48 36.86 -9.79
CA ALA A 29 -8.44 37.09 -11.23
C ALA A 29 -9.82 37.48 -11.81
N VAL A 30 -10.89 36.79 -11.39
CA VAL A 30 -12.26 37.08 -11.82
C VAL A 30 -12.74 38.44 -11.30
N ALA A 31 -12.40 38.80 -10.06
CA ALA A 31 -12.71 40.12 -9.51
C ALA A 31 -11.96 41.26 -10.24
N ALA A 32 -10.72 41.03 -10.65
CA ALA A 32 -9.94 41.97 -11.45
C ALA A 32 -10.52 42.14 -12.86
N TRP A 33 -10.93 41.04 -13.51
CA TRP A 33 -11.58 41.05 -14.84
C TRP A 33 -12.89 41.84 -14.86
N ARG A 34 -13.73 41.68 -13.83
CA ARG A 34 -15.00 42.42 -13.75
C ARG A 34 -14.82 43.93 -13.53
N ARG A 35 -13.64 44.37 -13.09
CA ARG A 35 -13.38 45.76 -12.68
C ARG A 35 -12.67 46.61 -13.75
N SER A 36 -12.13 46.04 -14.83
CA SER A 36 -11.31 46.80 -15.78
C SER A 36 -11.87 46.82 -17.21
N GLY A 37 -12.33 47.98 -17.67
CA GLY A 37 -12.68 48.25 -19.08
C GLY A 37 -11.48 48.60 -19.99
N ALA A 38 -10.24 48.58 -19.49
CA ALA A 38 -9.04 48.91 -20.27
C ALA A 38 -7.74 48.19 -19.81
N GLY A 39 -7.81 47.24 -18.87
CA GLY A 39 -6.65 46.61 -18.23
C GLY A 39 -6.35 45.17 -18.67
N ALA A 40 -6.91 44.73 -19.80
CA ALA A 40 -6.93 43.31 -20.21
C ALA A 40 -5.53 42.70 -20.40
N LEU A 41 -4.54 43.49 -20.83
CA LEU A 41 -3.17 43.03 -21.03
C LEU A 41 -2.46 42.71 -19.70
N VAL A 42 -2.60 43.56 -18.68
CA VAL A 42 -1.96 43.36 -17.37
C VAL A 42 -2.61 42.20 -16.63
N ALA A 43 -3.94 42.05 -16.73
CA ALA A 43 -4.65 40.92 -16.17
C ALA A 43 -4.32 39.58 -16.87
N GLY A 44 -4.10 39.61 -18.19
CA GLY A 44 -3.67 38.43 -18.94
C GLY A 44 -2.28 37.93 -18.54
N ILE A 45 -1.33 38.86 -18.35
CA ILE A 45 0.03 38.52 -17.89
C ILE A 45 0.01 37.97 -16.46
N ALA A 46 -0.77 38.58 -15.56
CA ALA A 46 -0.90 38.09 -14.18
C ALA A 46 -1.52 36.68 -14.12
N ALA A 47 -2.54 36.40 -14.93
CA ALA A 47 -3.16 35.07 -15.02
C ALA A 47 -2.18 34.01 -15.57
N LEU A 48 -1.34 34.38 -16.55
CA LEU A 48 -0.29 33.51 -17.09
C LEU A 48 0.76 33.14 -16.04
N ILE A 49 1.20 34.11 -15.24
CA ILE A 49 2.20 33.88 -14.18
C ILE A 49 1.63 32.93 -13.12
N VAL A 50 0.38 33.14 -12.69
CA VAL A 50 -0.29 32.25 -11.71
C VAL A 50 -0.46 30.84 -12.27
N ALA A 51 -0.87 30.71 -13.53
CA ALA A 51 -1.02 29.41 -14.19
C ALA A 51 0.33 28.68 -14.30
N ALA A 52 1.41 29.39 -14.62
CA ALA A 52 2.75 28.82 -14.70
C ALA A 52 3.27 28.34 -13.34
N VAL A 53 3.04 29.11 -12.26
CA VAL A 53 3.42 28.71 -10.90
C VAL A 53 2.61 27.50 -10.42
N ALA A 54 1.30 27.49 -10.66
CA ALA A 54 0.43 26.37 -10.31
C ALA A 54 0.83 25.08 -11.05
N ALA A 55 1.15 25.18 -12.35
CA ALA A 55 1.65 24.06 -13.13
C ALA A 55 3.01 23.55 -12.62
N GLY A 56 3.95 24.46 -12.29
CA GLY A 56 5.25 24.09 -11.73
C GLY A 56 5.15 23.36 -10.39
N VAL A 57 4.25 23.79 -9.49
CA VAL A 57 4.00 23.12 -8.21
C VAL A 57 3.35 21.75 -8.40
N ALA A 58 2.38 21.64 -9.32
CA ALA A 58 1.74 20.35 -9.64
C ALA A 58 2.71 19.33 -10.23
N VAL A 59 3.61 19.78 -11.12
CA VAL A 59 4.64 18.91 -11.72
C VAL A 59 5.65 18.44 -10.66
N THR A 60 6.15 19.33 -9.80
CA THR A 60 7.15 18.97 -8.79
C THR A 60 6.60 18.04 -7.71
N THR A 61 5.38 18.27 -7.22
CA THR A 61 4.71 17.35 -6.28
C THR A 61 4.34 16.01 -6.93
N GLY A 62 3.89 16.03 -8.20
CA GLY A 62 3.64 14.81 -8.96
C GLY A 62 4.92 13.98 -9.15
N MET A 63 6.05 14.62 -9.44
CA MET A 63 7.34 13.94 -9.63
C MET A 63 7.88 13.35 -8.34
N MET A 64 7.83 14.06 -7.21
CA MET A 64 8.30 13.52 -5.92
C MET A 64 7.48 12.29 -5.46
N LEU A 65 6.17 12.29 -5.72
CA LEU A 65 5.32 11.12 -5.46
C LEU A 65 5.62 10.00 -6.46
N HIS A 66 5.85 10.30 -7.73
CA HIS A 66 6.18 9.31 -8.73
C HIS A 66 7.52 8.63 -8.51
N GLU A 67 8.56 9.34 -8.07
CA GLU A 67 9.86 8.75 -7.76
C GLU A 67 9.76 7.77 -6.58
N ARG A 68 9.07 8.16 -5.50
CA ARG A 68 8.84 7.28 -4.33
C ARG A 68 8.07 6.02 -4.70
N VAL A 69 7.12 6.12 -5.63
CA VAL A 69 6.35 4.96 -6.07
C VAL A 69 7.15 4.13 -7.10
N ALA A 70 7.96 4.74 -7.94
CA ALA A 70 8.83 4.04 -8.89
C ALA A 70 9.91 3.20 -8.16
N GLU A 71 10.57 3.78 -7.14
CA GLU A 71 11.52 3.06 -6.28
C GLU A 71 10.85 1.89 -5.55
N ARG A 72 9.65 2.10 -4.99
CA ARG A 72 8.87 1.04 -4.34
C ARG A 72 8.49 -0.06 -5.32
N ARG A 73 8.04 0.32 -6.53
CA ARG A 73 7.70 -0.64 -7.60
C ARG A 73 8.93 -1.43 -8.04
N ALA A 74 10.12 -0.83 -8.10
CA ALA A 74 11.35 -1.54 -8.45
C ALA A 74 11.76 -2.57 -7.39
N LEU A 75 11.59 -2.26 -6.09
CA LEU A 75 11.77 -3.25 -5.02
C LEU A 75 10.71 -4.35 -5.08
N GLU A 76 9.43 -3.97 -5.23
CA GLU A 76 8.32 -4.91 -5.34
C GLU A 76 8.47 -5.84 -6.55
N GLN A 77 8.95 -5.34 -7.68
CA GLN A 77 9.24 -6.14 -8.87
C GLN A 77 10.36 -7.15 -8.64
N ARG A 78 11.43 -6.76 -7.93
CA ARG A 78 12.50 -7.70 -7.57
C ARG A 78 11.99 -8.78 -6.62
N VAL A 79 11.16 -8.41 -5.64
CA VAL A 79 10.53 -9.35 -4.70
C VAL A 79 9.54 -10.26 -5.43
N ALA A 80 8.76 -9.72 -6.38
CA ALA A 80 7.81 -10.48 -7.18
C ALA A 80 8.51 -11.42 -8.17
N ASP A 81 9.65 -11.03 -8.76
CA ASP A 81 10.44 -11.91 -9.62
C ASP A 81 11.09 -13.05 -8.81
N LEU A 82 11.56 -12.75 -7.60
CA LEU A 82 12.02 -13.76 -6.64
C LEU A 82 10.86 -14.68 -6.22
N ALA A 83 9.65 -14.15 -5.99
CA ALA A 83 8.46 -14.92 -5.66
C ALA A 83 7.98 -15.78 -6.84
N ALA A 84 8.00 -15.25 -8.06
CA ALA A 84 7.59 -15.94 -9.29
C ALA A 84 8.47 -17.16 -9.57
N ARG A 85 9.76 -17.07 -9.25
CA ARG A 85 10.68 -18.21 -9.29
C ARG A 85 10.37 -19.29 -8.24
N VAL A 86 9.61 -18.96 -7.19
CA VAL A 86 9.19 -19.87 -6.11
C VAL A 86 7.74 -20.39 -6.31
N LEU A 87 6.94 -19.76 -7.18
CA LEU A 87 5.52 -20.06 -7.48
C LEU A 87 5.31 -21.28 -8.39
N VAL A 88 6.24 -22.24 -8.44
CA VAL A 88 6.08 -23.52 -9.17
C VAL A 88 4.96 -24.35 -8.50
N PRO A 89 4.09 -25.06 -9.26
CA PRO A 89 3.07 -25.94 -8.66
C PRO A 89 3.69 -26.89 -7.62
N GLY A 90 3.18 -26.84 -6.38
CA GLY A 90 3.85 -27.33 -5.17
C GLY A 90 4.33 -26.21 -4.22
N SER A 91 4.10 -24.94 -4.57
CA SER A 91 4.54 -23.78 -3.80
C SER A 91 3.83 -23.64 -2.44
N PRO A 92 4.51 -23.04 -1.44
CA PRO A 92 3.90 -22.73 -0.14
C PRO A 92 2.76 -21.69 -0.22
N LEU A 93 2.53 -21.08 -1.39
CA LEU A 93 1.50 -20.07 -1.60
C LEU A 93 0.17 -20.67 -2.06
N ALA A 94 0.17 -21.92 -2.57
CA ALA A 94 -1.04 -22.62 -2.97
C ALA A 94 -2.04 -22.79 -1.79
N CYS A 95 -1.55 -22.74 -0.55
CA CYS A 95 -2.42 -22.82 0.62
C CYS A 95 -3.14 -21.51 0.98
N LEU A 96 -2.75 -20.37 0.39
CA LEU A 96 -3.40 -19.08 0.62
C LEU A 96 -4.62 -18.86 -0.28
N ASP A 97 -4.59 -19.38 -1.51
CA ASP A 97 -5.66 -19.12 -2.47
C ASP A 97 -6.96 -19.89 -2.18
N GLY A 98 -6.94 -20.87 -1.26
CA GLY A 98 -8.13 -21.64 -0.86
C GLY A 98 -8.81 -22.42 -1.99
N LEU A 99 -8.23 -22.41 -3.20
CA LEU A 99 -8.75 -23.00 -4.43
C LEU A 99 -8.34 -24.47 -4.62
N VAL A 100 -7.35 -24.95 -3.86
CA VAL A 100 -6.85 -26.33 -3.90
C VAL A 100 -7.06 -26.96 -2.52
N ALA A 101 -7.35 -28.27 -2.44
CA ALA A 101 -7.36 -28.99 -1.18
C ALA A 101 -5.99 -28.85 -0.50
N THR A 102 -5.92 -27.99 0.51
CA THR A 102 -4.65 -27.59 1.15
C THR A 102 -4.22 -28.63 2.17
N PRO A 103 -2.91 -28.79 2.43
CA PRO A 103 -2.47 -29.43 3.66
C PRO A 103 -3.04 -28.66 4.88
N GLY A 104 -3.12 -29.32 6.04
CA GLY A 104 -3.66 -28.71 7.26
C GLY A 104 -2.98 -27.38 7.63
N GLU A 105 -3.65 -26.54 8.42
CA GLU A 105 -3.21 -25.19 8.77
C GLU A 105 -1.74 -25.12 9.21
N ALA A 106 -1.32 -26.06 10.07
CA ALA A 106 0.04 -26.14 10.58
C ALA A 106 1.10 -26.40 9.50
N ALA A 107 0.79 -27.21 8.49
CA ALA A 107 1.71 -27.49 7.39
C ALA A 107 1.84 -26.29 6.44
N CYS A 108 0.73 -25.57 6.21
CA CYS A 108 0.74 -24.33 5.47
C CYS A 108 1.56 -23.26 6.23
N GLU A 109 1.34 -23.10 7.54
CA GLU A 109 2.13 -22.18 8.37
C GLU A 109 3.62 -22.52 8.31
N ALA A 110 3.99 -23.78 8.54
CA ALA A 110 5.38 -24.22 8.52
C ALA A 110 6.06 -23.96 7.17
N ALA A 111 5.36 -24.20 6.05
CA ALA A 111 5.90 -23.95 4.72
C ALA A 111 6.01 -22.45 4.39
N LEU A 112 5.01 -21.66 4.80
CA LEU A 112 4.94 -20.23 4.52
C LEU A 112 5.99 -19.43 5.30
N PHE A 113 6.17 -19.79 6.57
CA PHE A 113 7.10 -19.14 7.50
C PHE A 113 8.41 -19.92 7.69
N ALA A 114 8.71 -20.88 6.81
CA ALA A 114 10.00 -21.60 6.82
C ALA A 114 11.19 -20.63 6.66
N ARG A 115 11.03 -19.58 5.84
CA ARG A 115 12.08 -18.61 5.51
C ARG A 115 11.52 -17.19 5.43
N PRO A 116 12.35 -16.16 5.66
CA PRO A 116 11.90 -14.77 5.53
C PRO A 116 11.48 -14.42 4.09
N GLU A 117 12.12 -15.00 3.07
CA GLU A 117 11.78 -14.70 1.67
C GLU A 117 10.37 -15.20 1.29
N THR A 118 9.95 -16.36 1.81
CA THR A 118 8.61 -16.92 1.52
C THR A 118 7.51 -16.13 2.21
N ALA A 119 7.75 -15.67 3.44
CA ALA A 119 6.83 -14.80 4.16
C ALA A 119 6.68 -13.43 3.46
N ALA A 120 7.79 -12.83 3.00
CA ALA A 120 7.76 -11.58 2.24
C ALA A 120 7.03 -11.72 0.90
N ALA A 121 7.29 -12.83 0.18
CA ALA A 121 6.60 -13.15 -1.07
C ALA A 121 5.08 -13.26 -0.84
N ALA A 122 4.65 -13.93 0.23
CA ALA A 122 3.24 -14.05 0.59
C ALA A 122 2.56 -12.69 0.83
N VAL A 123 3.21 -11.81 1.60
CA VAL A 123 2.69 -10.44 1.85
C VAL A 123 2.57 -9.66 0.55
N SER A 124 3.57 -9.76 -0.35
CA SER A 124 3.54 -9.07 -1.65
C SER A 124 2.42 -9.59 -2.56
N TYR A 125 2.18 -10.90 -2.57
CA TYR A 125 1.13 -11.53 -3.34
C TYR A 125 -0.26 -11.11 -2.84
N VAL A 126 -0.48 -11.18 -1.53
CA VAL A 126 -1.74 -10.74 -0.92
C VAL A 126 -1.94 -9.24 -1.10
N ALA A 127 -0.88 -8.43 -1.05
CA ALA A 127 -0.97 -7.00 -1.34
C ALA A 127 -1.47 -6.71 -2.75
N ALA A 128 -0.99 -7.44 -3.76
CA ALA A 128 -1.48 -7.32 -5.13
C ALA A 128 -2.95 -7.75 -5.25
N GLN A 129 -3.35 -8.84 -4.60
CA GLN A 129 -4.75 -9.30 -4.57
C GLN A 129 -5.69 -8.29 -3.91
N VAL A 130 -5.28 -7.72 -2.77
CA VAL A 130 -6.06 -6.69 -2.05
C VAL A 130 -6.19 -5.42 -2.88
N ASP A 131 -5.11 -4.94 -3.49
CA ASP A 131 -5.15 -3.76 -4.35
C ASP A 131 -6.08 -3.97 -5.55
N LEU A 132 -5.95 -5.10 -6.24
CA LEU A 132 -6.85 -5.49 -7.32
C LEU A 132 -8.31 -5.52 -6.87
N PHE A 133 -8.60 -6.11 -5.70
CA PHE A 133 -9.96 -6.21 -5.19
C PHE A 133 -10.56 -4.85 -4.81
N ILE A 134 -9.84 -4.02 -4.04
CA ILE A 134 -10.31 -2.69 -3.62
C ILE A 134 -10.55 -1.79 -4.83
N GLN A 135 -9.71 -1.91 -5.86
CA GLN A 135 -9.87 -1.17 -7.10
C GLN A 135 -11.05 -1.70 -7.94
N ALA A 136 -11.19 -3.02 -8.08
CA ALA A 136 -12.21 -3.60 -8.95
C ALA A 136 -13.61 -3.57 -8.32
N ALA A 137 -13.75 -3.81 -7.02
CA ALA A 137 -15.04 -4.01 -6.36
C ALA A 137 -16.04 -2.83 -6.52
N PRO A 138 -15.64 -1.55 -6.35
CA PRO A 138 -16.56 -0.43 -6.56
C PRO A 138 -17.00 -0.27 -8.02
N ARG A 139 -16.14 -0.65 -8.98
CA ARG A 139 -16.40 -0.49 -10.42
C ARG A 139 -17.38 -1.52 -10.96
N VAL A 140 -17.42 -2.70 -10.35
CA VAL A 140 -18.26 -3.80 -10.81
C VAL A 140 -19.57 -3.93 -10.03
N ALA A 141 -19.82 -3.08 -9.03
CA ALA A 141 -20.98 -3.20 -8.13
C ALA A 141 -22.35 -3.25 -8.85
N GLY A 142 -22.47 -2.67 -10.05
CA GLY A 142 -23.68 -2.71 -10.88
C GLY A 142 -23.79 -3.90 -11.85
N ASP A 143 -22.75 -4.73 -11.98
CA ASP A 143 -22.71 -5.85 -12.91
C ASP A 143 -22.62 -7.19 -12.17
N ALA A 144 -23.72 -7.92 -12.13
CA ALA A 144 -23.83 -9.20 -11.45
C ALA A 144 -22.90 -10.30 -12.03
N ALA A 145 -22.52 -10.22 -13.31
CA ALA A 145 -21.55 -11.16 -13.90
C ALA A 145 -20.13 -10.83 -13.43
N ALA A 146 -19.75 -9.55 -13.43
CA ALA A 146 -18.44 -9.10 -12.96
C ALA A 146 -18.27 -9.28 -11.43
N VAL A 147 -19.32 -9.04 -10.63
CA VAL A 147 -19.30 -9.36 -9.18
C VAL A 147 -19.07 -10.84 -8.94
N ARG A 148 -19.72 -11.73 -9.72
CA ARG A 148 -19.50 -13.18 -9.64
C ARG A 148 -18.06 -13.56 -9.99
N ALA A 149 -17.45 -12.86 -10.94
CA ALA A 149 -16.05 -13.10 -11.31
C ALA A 149 -15.07 -12.72 -10.18
N LEU A 150 -15.36 -11.71 -9.35
CA LEU A 150 -14.54 -11.34 -8.19
C LEU A 150 -14.79 -12.19 -6.94
N LEU A 151 -15.87 -12.99 -6.92
CA LEU A 151 -16.27 -13.74 -5.74
C LEU A 151 -15.22 -14.74 -5.23
N PRO A 152 -14.50 -15.50 -6.09
CA PRO A 152 -13.42 -16.38 -5.65
C PRO A 152 -12.29 -15.60 -4.95
N LEU A 153 -11.88 -14.47 -5.52
CA LEU A 153 -10.86 -13.60 -4.94
C LEU A 153 -11.31 -13.05 -3.58
N LYS A 154 -12.56 -12.58 -3.48
CA LYS A 154 -13.14 -12.11 -2.22
C LYS A 154 -13.10 -13.19 -1.15
N ARG A 155 -13.46 -14.43 -1.49
CA ARG A 155 -13.44 -15.57 -0.55
C ARG A 155 -12.03 -15.92 -0.09
N ALA A 156 -11.06 -15.92 -1.00
CA ALA A 156 -9.65 -16.14 -0.65
C ALA A 156 -9.15 -15.08 0.34
N LEU A 157 -9.45 -13.80 0.09
CA LEU A 157 -9.08 -12.69 0.97
C LEU A 157 -9.77 -12.73 2.34
N VAL A 158 -11.02 -13.19 2.43
CA VAL A 158 -11.75 -13.33 3.70
C VAL A 158 -11.29 -14.56 4.50
N ALA A 159 -10.81 -15.60 3.83
CA ALA A 159 -10.33 -16.80 4.48
C ALA A 159 -9.10 -16.53 5.36
N ASP A 160 -8.30 -15.51 5.04
CA ASP A 160 -7.08 -15.01 5.69
C ASP A 160 -6.78 -15.61 7.07
N ARG A 161 -6.22 -16.82 7.07
CA ARG A 161 -6.02 -17.62 8.30
C ARG A 161 -4.90 -17.06 9.19
N PHE A 162 -3.93 -16.38 8.57
CA PHE A 162 -2.74 -15.89 9.24
C PHE A 162 -2.79 -14.38 9.53
N GLY A 163 -3.84 -13.67 9.12
CA GLY A 163 -3.96 -12.22 9.30
C GLY A 163 -3.13 -11.37 8.32
N ILE A 164 -2.72 -11.95 7.19
CA ILE A 164 -1.89 -11.27 6.19
C ILE A 164 -2.68 -10.16 5.51
N VAL A 165 -3.97 -10.38 5.22
CA VAL A 165 -4.84 -9.35 4.60
C VAL A 165 -5.01 -8.17 5.53
N ALA A 166 -5.24 -8.42 6.82
CA ALA A 166 -5.31 -7.36 7.83
C ALA A 166 -3.98 -6.58 7.93
N HIS A 167 -2.85 -7.28 7.98
CA HIS A 167 -1.52 -6.65 7.98
C HIS A 167 -1.30 -5.76 6.75
N VAL A 168 -1.65 -6.25 5.55
CA VAL A 168 -1.57 -5.50 4.30
C VAL A 168 -2.49 -4.27 4.32
N LEU A 169 -3.74 -4.40 4.78
CA LEU A 169 -4.68 -3.29 4.89
C LEU A 169 -4.15 -2.21 5.83
N ALA A 170 -3.54 -2.60 6.96
CA ALA A 170 -2.92 -1.65 7.87
C ALA A 170 -1.76 -0.89 7.22
N LEU A 171 -0.89 -1.58 6.49
CA LEU A 171 0.28 -0.99 5.84
C LEU A 171 -0.04 -0.14 4.60
N ARG A 172 -0.99 -0.59 3.77
CA ARG A 172 -1.26 0.01 2.44
C ARG A 172 -2.43 0.97 2.46
N ALA A 173 -3.48 0.66 3.21
CA ALA A 173 -4.71 1.45 3.27
C ALA A 173 -4.81 2.29 4.56
N GLY A 174 -3.79 2.26 5.43
CA GLY A 174 -3.79 2.99 6.70
C GLY A 174 -4.87 2.50 7.67
N CYS A 175 -5.30 1.25 7.54
CA CYS A 175 -6.38 0.70 8.34
C CYS A 175 -5.97 0.42 9.79
N SER A 176 -6.90 0.67 10.70
CA SER A 176 -6.84 0.27 12.11
C SER A 176 -8.11 -0.49 12.49
N SER A 177 -8.15 -1.06 13.69
CA SER A 177 -9.37 -1.70 14.22
C SER A 177 -10.56 -0.74 14.27
N ASP A 178 -10.29 0.55 14.51
CA ASP A 178 -11.32 1.56 14.74
C ASP A 178 -11.72 2.25 13.44
N PHE A 179 -10.82 2.34 12.47
CA PHE A 179 -11.04 3.01 11.19
C PHE A 179 -10.44 2.22 10.02
N CYS A 180 -11.29 1.65 9.16
CA CYS A 180 -10.90 1.04 7.90
C CYS A 180 -12.06 1.03 6.89
N PRO A 181 -12.17 2.07 6.03
CA PRO A 181 -13.21 2.16 5.01
C PRO A 181 -13.28 0.95 4.04
N PRO A 182 -12.16 0.34 3.60
CA PRO A 182 -12.20 -0.82 2.71
C PRO A 182 -12.93 -2.04 3.27
N LEU A 183 -13.08 -2.17 4.60
CA LEU A 183 -13.78 -3.31 5.20
C LEU A 183 -15.22 -3.48 4.70
N ALA A 184 -15.87 -2.38 4.32
CA ALA A 184 -17.24 -2.41 3.78
C ALA A 184 -17.36 -3.17 2.45
N LEU A 185 -16.24 -3.41 1.75
CA LEU A 185 -16.20 -4.18 0.50
C LEU A 185 -16.14 -5.70 0.75
N PHE A 186 -15.83 -6.13 1.97
CA PHE A 186 -15.66 -7.53 2.33
C PHE A 186 -16.93 -8.11 2.96
N GLU A 187 -17.11 -9.43 2.82
CA GLU A 187 -18.30 -10.12 3.35
C GLU A 187 -18.27 -10.30 4.88
N GLN A 188 -17.07 -10.39 5.47
CA GLN A 188 -16.87 -10.59 6.90
C GLN A 188 -15.97 -9.50 7.48
N PRO A 189 -16.47 -8.25 7.58
CA PRO A 189 -15.68 -7.11 8.06
C PRO A 189 -15.22 -7.29 9.51
N ASP A 190 -16.01 -7.94 10.36
CA ASP A 190 -15.68 -8.11 11.79
C ASP A 190 -14.50 -9.06 12.01
N ARG A 191 -14.37 -10.10 11.19
CA ARG A 191 -13.22 -11.02 11.22
C ARG A 191 -11.92 -10.28 10.92
N LEU A 192 -11.91 -9.52 9.82
CA LEU A 192 -10.74 -8.72 9.43
C LEU A 192 -10.45 -7.62 10.46
N ARG A 193 -11.49 -7.02 11.05
CA ARG A 193 -11.33 -6.04 12.15
C ARG A 193 -10.71 -6.69 13.40
N GLY A 194 -11.11 -7.92 13.73
CA GLY A 194 -10.46 -8.72 14.78
C GLY A 194 -8.97 -8.93 14.49
N HIS A 195 -8.62 -9.34 13.27
CA HIS A 195 -7.22 -9.50 12.87
C HIS A 195 -6.43 -8.18 12.88
N LEU A 196 -7.05 -7.04 12.53
CA LEU A 196 -6.41 -5.72 12.65
C LEU A 196 -6.10 -5.36 14.10
N ARG A 197 -6.95 -5.77 15.04
CA ARG A 197 -6.77 -5.53 16.48
C ARG A 197 -5.73 -6.46 17.09
N GLU A 198 -5.83 -7.75 16.80
CA GLU A 198 -5.00 -8.80 17.42
C GLU A 198 -3.63 -8.94 16.76
N ARG A 199 -3.49 -8.48 15.51
CA ARG A 199 -2.27 -8.55 14.70
C ARG A 199 -1.66 -9.97 14.68
N PRO A 200 -2.45 -11.01 14.36
CA PRO A 200 -1.99 -12.40 14.46
C PRO A 200 -0.81 -12.69 13.53
N PHE A 201 -0.75 -12.03 12.36
CA PHE A 201 0.38 -12.14 11.44
C PHE A 201 1.70 -11.74 12.10
N ASP A 202 1.73 -10.61 12.80
CA ASP A 202 2.95 -10.12 13.45
C ASP A 202 3.38 -11.07 14.59
N ALA A 203 2.41 -11.65 15.32
CA ALA A 203 2.67 -12.65 16.36
C ALA A 203 3.22 -13.96 15.80
N ILE A 204 2.67 -14.45 14.68
CA ILE A 204 3.18 -15.64 13.97
C ILE A 204 4.58 -15.38 13.44
N LEU A 205 4.76 -14.24 12.74
CA LEU A 205 6.05 -13.85 12.18
C LEU A 205 7.13 -13.73 13.25
N ALA A 206 6.82 -13.14 14.41
CA ALA A 206 7.78 -13.02 15.51
C ALA A 206 8.25 -14.38 16.04
N ARG A 207 7.35 -15.37 16.15
CA ARG A 207 7.71 -16.74 16.57
C ARG A 207 8.66 -17.41 15.57
N HIS A 208 8.35 -17.36 14.27
CA HIS A 208 9.19 -18.01 13.25
C HIS A 208 10.50 -17.27 13.00
N ALA A 209 10.51 -15.93 13.11
CA ALA A 209 11.72 -15.12 12.97
C ALA A 209 12.78 -15.41 14.03
N ALA A 210 12.40 -15.92 15.21
CA ALA A 210 13.36 -16.40 16.21
C ALA A 210 14.15 -17.61 15.70
N GLY A 211 13.50 -18.52 14.96
CA GLY A 211 14.13 -19.70 14.37
C GLY A 211 15.04 -19.38 13.18
N TRP A 212 14.69 -18.38 12.36
CA TRP A 212 15.54 -17.97 11.23
C TRP A 212 16.90 -17.43 11.65
N ARG A 213 16.95 -16.69 12.77
CA ARG A 213 18.20 -16.13 13.31
C ARG A 213 19.14 -17.23 13.78
N ALA A 214 18.62 -18.23 14.49
CA ALA A 214 19.41 -19.36 14.97
C ALA A 214 20.05 -20.21 13.84
N GLY A 215 19.38 -20.31 12.68
CA GLY A 215 19.93 -20.97 11.49
C GLY A 215 21.01 -20.14 10.78
N GLY A 216 20.86 -18.81 10.75
CA GLY A 216 21.85 -17.90 10.17
C GLY A 216 23.15 -17.80 10.97
N ASP A 217 23.06 -17.90 12.30
CA ASP A 217 24.23 -17.88 13.18
C ASP A 217 25.10 -19.15 13.07
N ALA A 218 24.50 -20.29 12.67
CA ALA A 218 25.21 -21.55 12.45
C ALA A 218 26.01 -21.58 11.14
N GLU A 219 25.51 -20.92 10.08
CA GLU A 219 26.20 -20.79 8.77
C GLU A 219 27.38 -19.80 8.82
N GLY A 220 27.46 -18.96 9.87
CA GLY A 220 28.53 -17.96 10.07
C GLY A 220 29.71 -18.43 10.93
N ALA A 221 29.71 -19.66 11.45
CA ALA A 221 30.82 -20.16 12.26
C ALA A 221 32.04 -20.49 11.35
N PRO A 222 33.21 -19.87 11.56
CA PRO A 222 34.40 -20.22 10.78
C PRO A 222 34.79 -21.67 11.08
N VAL A 223 34.80 -22.50 10.05
CA VAL A 223 35.45 -23.82 10.06
C VAL A 223 36.95 -23.57 10.28
N GLY A 224 37.34 -23.56 11.56
CA GLY A 224 38.72 -23.53 11.97
C GLY A 224 39.44 -24.74 11.42
N ALA A 225 40.47 -24.49 10.61
CA ALA A 225 41.35 -25.50 10.07
C ALA A 225 41.98 -26.33 11.22
N HIS A 226 41.61 -27.60 11.32
CA HIS A 226 42.40 -28.57 12.06
C HIS A 226 43.48 -29.13 11.14
N GLY A 227 44.67 -28.55 11.25
CA GLY A 227 45.92 -29.20 10.86
C GLY A 227 46.41 -30.12 11.99
N GLY A 228 46.73 -31.35 11.63
CA GLY A 228 47.41 -32.37 12.43
C GLY A 228 48.02 -33.38 11.50
#